data_AF-A0A7C4MXF4-F1
#
_entry.id   AF-A0A7C4MXF4-F1
#
_cell.length_a   1.000
_cell.length_b   1.000
_cell.length_c   1.000
_cell.angle_alpha   90.00
_cell.angle_beta   90.00
_cell.angle_gamma   90.00
#
_symmetry.space_group_name_H-M   'P 1'
#
loop_
_entity.id
_entity.type
_entity.pdbx_description
1 polymer ?
#
loop_
_entity_poly.entity_id
_entity_poly.type
_entity_poly.pdbx_seq_one_letter_code
_entity_poly.pdbx_strand_id
1 'polypeptide(L)' 'GKTVRIYIDGEECGSLDRPGPAKPNDFNLYLGNFAEGHAAHFTGLLDEVKLYDRALTADEVAEIEDE' A
#
# COMPACT_ATOMS: atom_id res chain seq x y z
N GLY A 1 14.57 0.13 -2.52
CA GLY A 1 13.93 1.18 -3.33
C GLY A 1 14.67 2.49 -3.17
N LYS A 2 14.19 3.54 -3.85
CA LYS A 2 14.65 4.93 -3.68
C LYS A 2 13.57 5.84 -3.13
N THR A 3 12.31 5.58 -3.45
CA THR A 3 11.17 6.46 -3.16
C THR A 3 9.97 5.62 -2.79
N VAL A 4 9.17 6.09 -1.84
CA VAL A 4 7.81 5.57 -1.55
C VAL A 4 6.81 6.56 -2.12
N ARG A 5 5.74 6.06 -2.74
CA ARG A 5 4.70 6.86 -3.39
C ARG A 5 3.33 6.45 -2.89
N ILE A 6 2.39 7.39 -2.88
CA ILE A 6 0.97 7.17 -2.59
C ILE A 6 0.19 7.64 -3.81
N TYR A 7 -0.71 6.79 -4.28
CA TYR A 7 -1.66 7.08 -5.35
C TYR A 7 -3.07 7.03 -4.79
N ILE A 8 -3.94 7.94 -5.23
CA ILE A 8 -5.37 7.96 -4.93
C ILE A 8 -6.06 8.17 -6.28
N ASP A 9 -7.04 7.32 -6.61
CA ASP A 9 -7.76 7.35 -7.89
C ASP A 9 -6.80 7.42 -9.10
N GLY A 10 -5.78 6.56 -9.10
CA GLY A 10 -4.76 6.50 -10.16
C GLY A 10 -3.69 7.61 -10.13
N GLU A 11 -3.90 8.71 -9.41
CA GLU A 11 -3.01 9.89 -9.42
C GLU A 11 -2.02 9.90 -8.25
N GLU A 12 -0.74 10.22 -8.52
CA GLU A 12 0.27 10.38 -7.47
C GLU A 12 -0.05 11.58 -6.57
N CYS A 13 -0.41 11.30 -5.32
CA CYS A 13 -0.73 12.32 -4.32
C CYS A 13 0.44 12.66 -3.39
N GLY A 14 1.50 11.86 -3.39
CA GLY A 14 2.65 12.11 -2.55
C GLY A 14 3.82 11.17 -2.81
N SER A 15 5.03 11.68 -2.58
CA SER A 15 6.26 10.91 -2.65
C SER A 15 7.25 11.31 -1.57
N LEU A 16 8.06 10.33 -1.14
CA LEU A 16 9.11 10.53 -0.15
C LEU A 16 10.37 9.74 -0.56
N ASP A 17 11.51 10.43 -0.60
CA ASP A 17 12.80 9.78 -0.77
C ASP A 17 13.11 8.87 0.43
N ARG A 18 13.25 7.58 0.13
CA ARG A 18 13.53 6.51 1.09
C ARG A 18 14.48 5.48 0.46
N PRO A 19 15.78 5.82 0.37
CA PRO A 19 16.77 4.92 -0.19
C PRO A 19 17.03 3.72 0.72
N GLY A 20 17.24 2.56 0.11
CA GLY A 20 17.58 1.31 0.81
C GLY A 20 16.51 0.22 0.67
N PRO A 21 16.80 -1.00 1.14
CA PRO A 21 15.85 -2.10 1.11
C PRO A 21 14.74 -1.91 2.15
N ALA A 22 13.57 -2.52 1.90
CA ALA A 22 12.59 -2.73 2.96
C ALA A 22 13.21 -3.69 4.01
N LYS A 23 13.00 -3.40 5.29
CA LYS A 23 13.49 -4.28 6.36
C LYS A 23 12.48 -5.43 6.54
N PRO A 24 12.90 -6.69 6.41
CA PRO A 24 12.00 -7.81 6.66
C PRO A 24 11.58 -7.85 8.13
N ASN A 25 10.38 -8.33 8.37
CA ASN A 25 9.84 -8.66 9.69
C ASN A 25 8.89 -9.85 9.55
N ASP A 26 8.52 -10.44 10.68
CA ASP A 26 7.62 -11.58 10.81
C ASP A 26 6.26 -11.19 11.41
N PHE A 27 5.90 -9.91 11.36
CA PHE A 27 4.61 -9.45 11.88
C PHE A 27 3.46 -9.99 11.02
N ASN A 28 2.36 -10.32 11.67
CA ASN A 28 1.12 -10.66 10.98
C ASN A 28 0.67 -9.48 10.11
N LEU A 29 0.22 -9.79 8.89
CA LEU A 29 -0.43 -8.81 8.02
C LEU A 29 -1.88 -8.64 8.46
N TYR A 30 -2.26 -7.44 8.89
CA TYR A 30 -3.62 -7.09 9.24
C TYR A 30 -4.23 -6.20 8.15
N LEU A 31 -5.47 -6.50 7.74
CA LEU A 31 -6.30 -5.61 6.92
C LEU A 31 -7.38 -5.00 7.80
N GLY A 32 -7.55 -3.68 7.74
CA GLY A 32 -8.57 -2.97 8.53
C GLY A 32 -8.29 -2.85 10.03
N ASN A 33 -7.08 -3.16 10.50
CA ASN A 33 -6.61 -2.84 11.87
C ASN A 33 -5.08 -2.72 11.89
N PHE A 34 -4.54 -2.16 12.97
CA PHE A 34 -3.10 -2.00 13.17
C PHE A 34 -2.41 -3.28 13.69
N ALA A 35 -3.03 -3.93 14.68
CA ALA A 35 -2.52 -5.15 15.31
C ALA A 35 -3.64 -5.88 16.04
N GLU A 36 -3.37 -7.13 16.46
CA GLU A 36 -4.27 -7.89 17.32
C GLU A 36 -4.60 -7.10 18.60
N GLY A 37 -5.90 -7.03 18.93
CA GLY A 37 -6.40 -6.31 20.11
C GLY A 37 -6.31 -4.78 20.04
N HIS A 38 -5.83 -4.19 18.94
CA HIS A 38 -5.77 -2.74 18.79
C HIS A 38 -7.15 -2.16 18.45
N ALA A 39 -7.48 -0.99 19.01
CA ALA A 39 -8.80 -0.35 18.85
C ALA A 39 -8.97 0.45 17.55
N ALA A 40 -7.99 0.44 16.65
CA ALA A 40 -7.99 1.24 15.42
C ALA A 40 -8.62 0.48 14.25
N HIS A 41 -9.85 0.03 14.45
CA HIS A 41 -10.60 -0.68 13.42
C HIS A 41 -11.04 0.27 12.31
N PHE A 42 -10.73 -0.08 11.07
CA PHE A 42 -11.35 0.55 9.91
C PHE A 42 -12.84 0.22 9.91
N THR A 43 -13.70 1.22 9.69
CA THR A 43 -15.16 1.06 9.62
C THR A 43 -15.61 1.36 8.21
N GLY A 44 -15.85 0.30 7.43
CA GLY A 44 -16.22 0.39 6.02
C GLY A 44 -16.07 -0.95 5.33
N LEU A 45 -16.13 -0.95 3.99
CA LEU A 45 -15.87 -2.11 3.15
C LEU A 45 -14.46 -1.98 2.55
N LEU A 46 -13.78 -3.11 2.45
CA LEU A 46 -12.54 -3.27 1.70
C LEU A 46 -12.81 -4.30 0.61
N ASP A 47 -12.31 -4.04 -0.60
CA ASP A 47 -12.44 -4.95 -1.73
C ASP A 47 -11.16 -4.93 -2.57
N GLU A 48 -10.95 -5.99 -3.37
CA GLU A 48 -9.87 -6.10 -4.36
C GLU A 48 -8.44 -5.77 -3.86
N VAL A 49 -8.11 -6.19 -2.63
CA VAL A 49 -6.80 -5.94 -2.02
C VAL A 49 -5.71 -6.80 -2.67
N LYS A 50 -4.77 -6.16 -3.38
CA LYS A 50 -3.64 -6.80 -4.09
C LYS A 50 -2.30 -6.46 -3.41
N LEU A 51 -1.36 -7.42 -3.39
CA LEU A 51 0.01 -7.23 -2.89
C LEU A 51 1.01 -7.69 -3.95
N TYR A 52 2.01 -6.85 -4.23
CA TYR A 52 3.04 -7.08 -5.25
C TYR A 52 4.42 -7.17 -4.61
N ASP A 53 5.28 -8.04 -5.15
CA ASP A 53 6.69 -8.20 -4.73
C ASP A 53 7.65 -7.19 -5.39
N ARG A 54 7.09 -6.29 -6.20
CA ARG A 54 7.78 -5.22 -6.91
C ARG A 54 7.01 -3.90 -6.76
N ALA A 55 7.70 -2.80 -7.04
CA ALA A 55 7.03 -1.52 -7.22
C ALA A 55 6.28 -1.52 -8.57
N LEU A 56 5.05 -1.02 -8.56
CA LEU A 56 4.29 -0.73 -9.78
C LEU A 56 4.77 0.58 -10.41
N THR A 57 4.61 0.69 -11.73
CA THR A 57 4.75 1.95 -12.47
C THR A 57 3.47 2.79 -12.32
N ALA A 58 3.55 4.07 -12.70
CA ALA A 58 2.35 4.93 -12.70
C ALA A 58 1.28 4.40 -13.68
N ASP A 59 1.71 3.92 -14.86
CA ASP A 59 0.80 3.36 -15.87
C ASP A 59 0.09 2.09 -15.35
N GLU A 60 0.81 1.20 -14.66
CA GLU A 60 0.21 0.00 -14.06
C GLU A 60 -0.79 0.34 -12.95
N VAL A 61 -0.57 1.42 -12.21
CA VAL A 61 -1.53 1.88 -11.19
C VAL A 61 -2.78 2.44 -11.84
N ALA A 62 -2.64 3.20 -12.94
CA ALA A 62 -3.79 3.70 -13.70
C ALA A 62 -4.61 2.54 -14.31
N GLU A 63 -3.94 1.55 -14.91
CA GLU A 63 -4.63 0.37 -15.45
C GLU A 63 -5.45 -0.40 -14.40
N ILE A 64 -4.99 -0.45 -13.14
CA ILE A 64 -5.73 -1.10 -12.04
C ILE A 64 -6.95 -0.27 -11.60
N GLU A 65 -6.91 1.06 -11.71
CA GLU A 65 -8.04 1.91 -11.35
C GLU A 65 -9.19 1.79 -12.36
N ASP A 66 -8.86 1.54 -13.63
CA ASP A 66 -9.83 1.31 -14.70
C ASP A 66 -10.50 -0.10 -14.68
N GLU A 67 -10.04 -1.03 -13.84
CA GLU A 67 -10.62 -2.39 -13.64
C GLU A 67 -11.91 -2.38 -12.80
#